data_AF-A0A377BR33-F1
#
_entry.id   AF-A0A377BR33-F1
#
_cell.length_a   1.000
_cell.length_b   1.000
_cell.length_c   1.000
_cell.angle_alpha   90.00
_cell.angle_beta   90.00
_cell.angle_gamma   90.00
#
_symmetry.space_group_name_H-M   'P 1'
#
loop_
_entity.id
_entity.type
_entity.pdbx_description
1 polymer ?
#
loop_
_entity_poly.entity_id
_entity_poly.type
_entity_poly.pdbx_seq_one_letter_code
_entity_poly.pdbx_strand_id
1 'polypeptide(L)'
;MAFSHRPKETFPLILNFGATELALPVARVWHRFAGQRNLARQWILQWPEHTATALIPLVFVKPCDNSEAALFALRLLYEQGHSELLQTVANRWDRADMWPALEKILTQNPMEIYPARIPKAPDFWHPQMWSRPRLITNNQTVTNDALEIIGEMLRFTQGGRFYSGLEQLKTFCQPQTLAAFAWDLFTAWQQAGAPAKDNWAFLALSLFGDESTARDLTTQILAWPQEGKSARAVSGLNILTLMNNDMALIQLHHISQRAKSRPYVITRRNFFRWSQKIAG
;
A
#
# COMPACT_ATOMS: atom_id res chain seq x y z
N MET A 1 3.33 -18.35 -17.44
CA MET A 1 4.14 -19.07 -16.43
C MET A 1 3.40 -19.03 -15.09
N ALA A 2 3.34 -20.16 -14.38
CA ALA A 2 2.47 -20.42 -13.21
C ALA A 2 2.66 -19.48 -11.99
N PHE A 3 3.68 -18.62 -11.99
CA PHE A 3 4.05 -17.71 -10.89
C PHE A 3 3.03 -16.63 -10.56
N SER A 4 2.28 -16.15 -11.57
CA SER A 4 1.31 -15.07 -11.41
C SER A 4 0.04 -15.50 -10.67
N HIS A 5 -0.21 -16.81 -10.56
CA HIS A 5 -1.47 -17.33 -10.05
C HIS A 5 -1.40 -17.83 -8.60
N ARG A 6 -0.21 -18.17 -8.05
CA ARG A 6 -0.06 -18.68 -6.67
C ARG A 6 1.24 -18.23 -5.97
N PRO A 7 1.37 -16.94 -5.63
CA PRO A 7 2.57 -16.42 -4.96
C PRO A 7 2.82 -17.08 -3.58
N LYS A 8 1.78 -17.42 -2.82
CA LYS A 8 1.91 -17.96 -1.45
C LYS A 8 2.62 -19.32 -1.34
N GLU A 9 2.54 -20.16 -2.38
CA GLU A 9 3.14 -21.50 -2.39
C GLU A 9 4.57 -21.48 -2.93
N THR A 10 4.90 -20.49 -3.77
CA THR A 10 6.16 -20.46 -4.53
C THR A 10 7.25 -19.67 -3.82
N PHE A 11 6.90 -18.64 -3.06
CA PHE A 11 7.86 -17.77 -2.36
C PHE A 11 8.82 -18.47 -1.40
N PRO A 12 8.39 -19.44 -0.57
CA PRO A 12 9.29 -20.14 0.35
C PRO A 12 10.40 -20.94 -0.37
N LEU A 13 10.14 -21.39 -1.60
CA LEU A 13 11.08 -22.22 -2.38
C LEU A 13 12.14 -21.37 -3.10
N ILE A 14 11.81 -20.14 -3.48
CA ILE A 14 12.71 -19.24 -4.23
C ILE A 14 13.58 -18.34 -3.35
N LEU A 15 13.32 -18.25 -2.04
CA LEU A 15 14.18 -17.52 -1.10
C LEU A 15 15.64 -18.01 -1.17
N ASN A 16 15.86 -19.28 -1.51
CA ASN A 16 17.18 -19.88 -1.55
C ASN A 16 17.86 -19.83 -2.94
N PHE A 17 17.21 -19.28 -3.96
CA PHE A 17 17.75 -19.22 -5.33
C PHE A 17 17.72 -17.80 -5.89
N GLY A 18 18.89 -17.26 -6.19
CA GLY A 18 19.06 -16.01 -6.95
C GLY A 18 19.04 -16.30 -8.44
N ALA A 19 18.07 -15.74 -9.16
CA ALA A 19 17.98 -15.82 -10.62
C ALA A 19 17.43 -14.50 -11.18
N THR A 20 17.98 -14.03 -12.30
CA THR A 20 17.59 -12.75 -12.91
C THR A 20 16.15 -12.80 -13.43
N GLU A 21 15.68 -13.97 -13.87
CA GLU A 21 14.32 -14.20 -14.35
C GLU A 21 13.26 -14.07 -13.25
N LEU A 22 13.66 -14.24 -11.98
CA LEU A 22 12.78 -14.10 -10.83
C LEU A 22 12.61 -12.64 -10.39
N ALA A 23 13.54 -11.76 -10.76
CA ALA A 23 13.55 -10.37 -10.31
C ALA A 23 12.27 -9.61 -10.72
N LEU A 24 11.81 -9.73 -11.97
CA LEU A 24 10.61 -9.02 -12.42
C LEU A 24 9.31 -9.56 -11.77
N PRO A 25 9.07 -10.89 -11.70
CA PRO A 25 7.96 -11.43 -10.92
C PRO A 25 7.96 -10.98 -9.45
N VAL A 26 9.13 -10.98 -8.79
CA VAL A 26 9.25 -10.54 -7.39
C VAL A 26 9.01 -9.04 -7.26
N ALA A 27 9.53 -8.22 -8.18
CA ALA A 27 9.29 -6.78 -8.23
C ALA A 27 7.80 -6.45 -8.41
N ARG A 28 7.08 -7.19 -9.27
CA ARG A 28 5.61 -7.06 -9.39
C ARG A 28 4.89 -7.39 -8.09
N VAL A 29 5.36 -8.39 -7.34
CA VAL A 29 4.78 -8.75 -6.05
C VAL A 29 5.04 -7.69 -5.00
N TRP A 30 6.26 -7.16 -4.96
CA TRP A 30 6.62 -6.00 -4.15
C TRP A 30 5.72 -4.79 -4.46
N HIS A 31 5.52 -4.50 -5.74
CA HIS A 31 4.70 -3.38 -6.20
C HIS A 31 3.21 -3.60 -5.86
N ARG A 32 2.59 -4.72 -6.26
CA ARG A 32 1.12 -4.89 -6.26
C ARG A 32 0.53 -5.62 -5.05
N PHE A 33 1.24 -6.55 -4.41
CA PHE A 33 0.63 -7.49 -3.46
C PHE A 33 1.05 -7.22 -2.02
N ALA A 34 0.32 -6.33 -1.34
CA ALA A 34 0.58 -5.93 0.05
C ALA A 34 0.81 -7.12 1.01
N GLY A 35 0.02 -8.19 0.90
CA GLY A 35 0.12 -9.36 1.78
C GLY A 35 1.31 -10.30 1.55
N GLN A 36 2.12 -10.09 0.51
CA GLN A 36 3.36 -10.85 0.26
C GLN A 36 4.59 -9.94 0.16
N ARG A 37 4.43 -8.65 0.47
CA ARG A 37 5.50 -7.65 0.35
C ARG A 37 6.74 -7.98 1.17
N ASN A 38 6.58 -8.49 2.40
CA ASN A 38 7.73 -8.80 3.25
C ASN A 38 8.62 -9.88 2.63
N LEU A 39 8.01 -10.89 2.01
CA LEU A 39 8.74 -11.94 1.31
C LEU A 39 9.43 -11.42 0.03
N ALA A 40 8.74 -10.55 -0.72
CA ALA A 40 9.34 -9.89 -1.88
C ALA A 40 10.51 -8.97 -1.51
N ARG A 41 10.36 -8.17 -0.44
CA ARG A 41 11.42 -7.34 0.14
C ARG A 41 12.61 -8.18 0.55
N GLN A 42 12.37 -9.27 1.29
CA GLN A 42 13.44 -10.18 1.72
C GLN A 42 14.23 -10.72 0.53
N TRP A 43 13.55 -11.21 -0.50
CA TRP A 43 14.23 -11.73 -1.69
C TRP A 43 15.03 -10.65 -2.43
N ILE A 44 14.46 -9.44 -2.62
CA ILE A 44 15.14 -8.32 -3.28
C ILE A 44 16.43 -7.95 -2.54
N LEU A 45 16.39 -7.87 -1.22
CA LEU A 45 17.55 -7.52 -0.39
C LEU A 45 18.56 -8.66 -0.25
N GLN A 46 18.12 -9.91 -0.37
CA GLN A 46 19.00 -11.07 -0.36
C GLN A 46 19.73 -11.24 -1.69
N TRP A 47 19.12 -10.84 -2.81
CA TRP A 47 19.69 -10.98 -4.16
C TRP A 47 19.75 -9.64 -4.91
N PRO A 48 20.50 -8.64 -4.41
CA PRO A 48 20.52 -7.29 -4.96
C PRO A 48 21.11 -7.23 -6.38
N GLU A 49 22.16 -8.00 -6.67
CA GLU A 49 22.80 -8.03 -7.99
C GLU A 49 21.90 -8.63 -9.07
N HIS A 50 21.20 -9.73 -8.76
CA HIS A 50 20.25 -10.37 -9.68
C HIS A 50 19.07 -9.45 -9.97
N THR A 51 18.58 -8.77 -8.93
CA THR A 51 17.53 -7.76 -9.03
C THR A 51 17.98 -6.60 -9.93
N ALA A 52 19.16 -6.03 -9.67
CA ALA A 52 19.71 -4.93 -10.45
C ALA A 52 19.89 -5.30 -11.93
N THR A 53 20.50 -6.45 -12.21
CA THR A 53 20.85 -6.90 -13.57
C THR A 53 19.61 -7.03 -14.45
N ALA A 54 18.52 -7.58 -13.90
CA ALA A 54 17.28 -7.79 -14.64
C ALA A 54 16.43 -6.51 -14.77
N LEU A 55 16.42 -5.65 -13.74
CA LEU A 55 15.45 -4.56 -13.64
C LEU A 55 15.96 -3.21 -14.17
N ILE A 56 17.27 -2.95 -14.14
CA ILE A 56 17.85 -1.68 -14.64
C ILE A 56 17.42 -1.38 -16.09
N PRO A 57 17.50 -2.32 -17.05
CA PRO A 57 17.07 -2.04 -18.43
C PRO A 57 15.60 -1.68 -18.54
N LEU A 58 14.74 -2.27 -17.69
CA LEU A 58 13.29 -2.11 -17.76
C LEU A 58 12.84 -0.71 -17.34
N VAL A 59 13.62 0.02 -16.55
CA VAL A 59 13.32 1.41 -16.16
C VAL A 59 13.39 2.36 -17.35
N PHE A 60 14.25 2.07 -18.33
CA PHE A 60 14.45 2.91 -19.52
C PHE A 60 13.51 2.54 -20.69
N VAL A 61 12.67 1.51 -20.51
CA VAL A 61 11.63 1.15 -21.48
C VAL A 61 10.41 2.06 -21.28
N LYS A 62 9.53 2.11 -22.28
CA LYS A 62 8.24 2.83 -22.21
C LYS A 62 7.53 2.60 -20.87
N PRO A 63 7.04 3.67 -20.20
CA PRO A 63 6.33 3.57 -18.93
C PRO A 63 5.17 2.56 -18.99
N CYS A 64 5.27 1.54 -18.14
CA CYS A 64 4.26 0.51 -17.95
C CYS A 64 4.38 -0.07 -16.53
N ASP A 65 3.42 -0.89 -16.13
CA ASP A 65 3.42 -1.53 -14.81
C ASP A 65 4.72 -2.28 -14.47
N ASN A 66 5.40 -2.83 -15.48
CA ASN A 66 6.68 -3.52 -15.29
C ASN A 66 7.83 -2.56 -15.00
N SER A 67 7.88 -1.42 -15.71
CA SER A 67 8.92 -0.41 -15.48
C SER A 67 8.71 0.27 -14.12
N GLU A 68 7.46 0.47 -13.71
CA GLU A 68 7.12 0.95 -12.36
C GLU A 68 7.55 -0.05 -11.29
N ALA A 69 7.17 -1.32 -11.43
CA ALA A 69 7.58 -2.37 -10.50
C ALA A 69 9.12 -2.49 -10.39
N ALA A 70 9.81 -2.42 -11.53
CA ALA A 70 11.28 -2.39 -11.60
C ALA A 70 11.86 -1.21 -10.83
N LEU A 71 11.34 0.00 -11.07
CA LEU A 71 11.79 1.22 -10.39
C LEU A 71 11.59 1.13 -8.87
N PHE A 72 10.43 0.66 -8.41
CA PHE A 72 10.16 0.50 -6.97
C PHE A 72 11.10 -0.50 -6.27
N ALA A 73 11.53 -1.55 -6.97
CA ALA A 73 12.50 -2.50 -6.43
C ALA A 73 13.93 -1.92 -6.40
N LEU A 74 14.33 -1.18 -7.44
CA LEU A 74 15.64 -0.53 -7.48
C LEU A 74 15.76 0.60 -6.46
N ARG A 75 14.69 1.36 -6.22
CA ARG A 75 14.64 2.36 -5.13
C ARG A 75 14.82 1.72 -3.77
N LEU A 76 14.17 0.59 -3.51
CA LEU A 76 14.38 -0.16 -2.27
C LEU A 76 15.87 -0.52 -2.08
N LEU A 77 16.56 -0.97 -3.13
CA LEU A 77 18.00 -1.26 -3.05
C LEU A 77 18.83 0.00 -2.77
N TYR A 78 18.52 1.09 -3.46
CA TYR A 78 19.18 2.39 -3.28
C TYR A 78 19.01 2.93 -1.85
N GLU A 79 17.79 2.93 -1.32
CA GLU A 79 17.45 3.33 0.05
C GLU A 79 18.14 2.46 1.12
N GLN A 80 18.48 1.21 0.78
CA GLN A 80 19.20 0.27 1.67
C GLN A 80 20.73 0.33 1.47
N GLY A 81 21.24 1.34 0.77
CA GLY A 81 22.67 1.60 0.63
C GLY A 81 23.38 0.83 -0.49
N HIS A 82 22.65 0.19 -1.42
CA HIS A 82 23.25 -0.60 -2.51
C HIS A 82 23.63 0.25 -3.74
N SER A 83 23.94 1.54 -3.58
CA SER A 83 24.23 2.46 -4.70
C SER A 83 25.44 2.02 -5.53
N GLU A 84 26.55 1.63 -4.89
CA GLU A 84 27.77 1.16 -5.56
C GLU A 84 27.54 -0.10 -6.40
N LEU A 85 26.72 -1.03 -5.89
CA LEU A 85 26.33 -2.23 -6.62
C LEU A 85 25.47 -1.88 -7.83
N LEU A 86 24.50 -0.98 -7.67
CA LEU A 86 23.65 -0.53 -8.78
C LEU A 86 24.48 0.16 -9.86
N GLN A 87 25.46 0.99 -9.48
CA GLN A 87 26.41 1.62 -10.40
C GLN A 87 27.24 0.59 -11.15
N THR A 88 27.80 -0.39 -10.43
CA THR A 88 28.60 -1.47 -11.01
C THR A 88 27.81 -2.25 -12.05
N VAL A 89 26.56 -2.60 -11.74
CA VAL A 89 25.70 -3.35 -12.66
C VAL A 89 25.28 -2.49 -13.85
N ALA A 90 24.92 -1.22 -13.63
CA ALA A 90 24.56 -0.29 -14.72
C ALA A 90 25.72 -0.12 -15.71
N ASN A 91 26.96 -0.03 -15.22
CA ASN A 91 28.15 0.13 -16.06
C ASN A 91 28.46 -1.10 -16.93
N ARG A 92 27.93 -2.29 -16.61
CA ARG A 92 28.09 -3.49 -17.46
C ARG A 92 27.35 -3.38 -18.80
N TRP A 93 26.42 -2.44 -18.94
CA TRP A 93 25.57 -2.29 -20.13
C TRP A 93 26.20 -1.46 -21.27
N ASP A 94 27.52 -1.24 -21.24
CA ASP A 94 28.31 -0.51 -22.25
C ASP A 94 27.71 0.87 -22.63
N ARG A 95 27.00 1.48 -21.68
CA ARG A 95 26.33 2.78 -21.82
C ARG A 95 26.71 3.69 -20.66
N ALA A 96 27.57 4.66 -20.95
CA ALA A 96 28.12 5.59 -19.96
C ALA A 96 27.06 6.49 -19.30
N ASP A 97 25.91 6.68 -19.94
CA ASP A 97 24.78 7.47 -19.44
C ASP A 97 23.83 6.69 -18.54
N MET A 98 23.96 5.35 -18.46
CA MET A 98 22.99 4.50 -17.77
C MET A 98 22.94 4.76 -16.27
N TRP A 99 24.10 4.83 -15.59
CA TRP A 99 24.14 5.12 -14.16
C TRP A 99 23.66 6.54 -13.84
N PRO A 100 24.18 7.63 -14.45
CA PRO A 100 23.70 8.98 -14.17
C PRO A 100 22.20 9.18 -14.41
N ALA A 101 21.66 8.57 -15.46
CA ALA A 101 20.23 8.62 -15.75
C ALA A 101 19.41 7.82 -14.71
N LEU A 102 19.88 6.64 -14.31
CA LEU A 102 19.25 5.83 -13.26
C LEU A 102 19.29 6.55 -11.91
N GLU A 103 20.46 7.05 -11.50
CA GLU A 103 20.66 7.77 -10.23
C GLU A 103 19.75 8.99 -10.14
N LYS A 104 19.60 9.76 -11.22
CA LYS A 104 18.62 10.85 -11.28
C LYS A 104 17.19 10.37 -11.03
N ILE A 105 16.77 9.24 -11.62
CA ILE A 105 15.42 8.66 -11.42
C ILE A 105 15.26 8.07 -10.01
N LEU A 106 16.32 7.54 -9.40
CA LEU A 106 16.30 7.00 -8.04
C LEU A 106 16.28 8.10 -6.97
N THR A 107 16.97 9.21 -7.22
CA THR A 107 17.04 10.38 -6.33
C THR A 107 15.90 11.38 -6.56
N GLN A 108 15.15 11.24 -7.65
CA GLN A 108 13.95 12.04 -7.91
C GLN A 108 13.01 12.01 -6.72
N ASN A 109 12.63 13.21 -6.29
CA ASN A 109 11.80 13.41 -5.13
C ASN A 109 10.50 12.60 -5.30
N PRO A 110 10.11 11.72 -4.37
CA PRO A 110 8.87 10.94 -4.47
C PRO A 110 7.62 11.80 -4.71
N MET A 111 7.69 13.08 -4.33
CA MET A 111 6.65 14.08 -4.55
C MET A 111 6.53 14.57 -6.01
N GLU A 112 7.49 14.32 -6.88
CA GLU A 112 7.41 14.75 -8.29
C GLU A 112 6.91 13.63 -9.22
N ILE A 113 6.51 12.50 -8.64
CA ILE A 113 6.08 11.31 -9.39
C ILE A 113 4.58 11.28 -9.47
N TYR A 114 4.07 11.65 -10.64
CA TYR A 114 2.65 11.66 -10.95
C TYR A 114 2.28 10.46 -11.83
N PRO A 115 1.12 9.83 -11.62
CA PRO A 115 0.64 8.81 -12.54
C PRO A 115 0.38 9.43 -13.93
N ALA A 116 0.72 8.69 -14.99
CA ALA A 116 0.50 9.16 -16.36
C ALA A 116 -0.99 9.38 -16.72
N ARG A 117 -1.91 8.79 -15.94
CA ARG A 117 -3.36 8.98 -16.08
C ARG A 117 -4.01 9.03 -14.70
N ILE A 118 -4.80 10.07 -14.46
CA ILE A 118 -5.60 10.23 -13.25
C ILE A 118 -6.97 9.58 -13.50
N PRO A 119 -7.38 8.57 -12.70
CA PRO A 119 -8.72 8.01 -12.81
C PRO A 119 -9.79 9.07 -12.51
N LYS A 120 -10.88 9.08 -13.29
CA LYS A 120 -12.03 9.95 -13.04
C LYS A 120 -12.62 9.66 -11.65
N ALA A 121 -13.13 10.70 -10.99
CA ALA A 121 -13.76 10.57 -9.68
C ALA A 121 -14.99 9.65 -9.79
N PRO A 122 -15.22 8.76 -8.82
CA PRO A 122 -16.42 7.93 -8.79
C PRO A 122 -17.64 8.77 -8.45
N ASP A 123 -18.83 8.27 -8.79
CA ASP A 123 -20.09 9.01 -8.62
C ASP A 123 -20.41 9.33 -7.16
N PHE A 124 -19.84 8.59 -6.19
CA PHE A 124 -20.02 8.86 -4.77
C PHE A 124 -19.10 9.97 -4.23
N TRP A 125 -18.17 10.49 -5.04
CA TRP A 125 -17.22 11.51 -4.62
C TRP A 125 -17.89 12.88 -4.51
N HIS A 126 -18.33 13.22 -3.30
CA HIS A 126 -18.98 14.49 -2.98
C HIS A 126 -18.37 15.12 -1.71
N PRO A 127 -17.09 15.56 -1.75
CA PRO A 127 -16.38 16.03 -0.56
C PRO A 127 -16.98 17.30 0.07
N GLN A 128 -17.82 18.02 -0.67
CA GLN A 128 -18.53 19.19 -0.16
C GLN A 128 -19.56 18.85 0.93
N MET A 129 -20.07 17.62 0.94
CA MET A 129 -21.05 17.10 1.90
C MET A 129 -20.39 16.44 3.12
N TRP A 130 -19.06 16.36 3.16
CA TRP A 130 -18.30 15.66 4.18
C TRP A 130 -17.65 16.64 5.17
N SER A 131 -17.17 16.08 6.27
CA SER A 131 -16.37 16.77 7.27
C SER A 131 -15.13 17.37 6.62
N ARG A 132 -14.98 18.69 6.67
CA ARG A 132 -13.86 19.39 6.03
C ARG A 132 -12.60 19.33 6.89
N PRO A 133 -11.46 18.90 6.34
CA PRO A 133 -10.17 19.05 7.00
C PRO A 133 -9.91 20.52 7.33
N ARG A 134 -9.27 20.77 8.47
CA ARG A 134 -8.91 22.11 8.94
C ARG A 134 -7.42 22.26 9.07
N LEU A 135 -6.89 23.43 8.72
CA LEU A 135 -5.47 23.74 8.86
C LEU A 135 -5.09 23.90 10.34
N ILE A 136 -3.91 23.41 10.72
CA ILE A 136 -3.39 23.52 12.09
C ILE A 136 -3.09 24.98 12.45
N THR A 137 -2.56 25.76 11.49
CA THR A 137 -2.05 27.11 11.72
C THR A 137 -3.13 28.12 12.09
N ASN A 138 -4.29 28.06 11.44
CA ASN A 138 -5.34 29.08 11.57
C ASN A 138 -6.75 28.50 11.72
N ASN A 139 -6.89 27.18 11.85
CA ASN A 139 -8.16 26.46 11.99
C ASN A 139 -9.17 26.68 10.84
N GLN A 140 -8.72 27.24 9.70
CA GLN A 140 -9.54 27.43 8.52
C GLN A 140 -9.81 26.10 7.83
N THR A 141 -10.99 25.99 7.22
CA THR A 141 -11.36 24.82 6.43
C THR A 141 -10.62 24.84 5.10
N VAL A 142 -10.24 23.64 4.63
CA VAL A 142 -9.68 23.46 3.30
C VAL A 142 -10.74 23.87 2.25
N THR A 143 -10.28 24.56 1.20
CA THR A 143 -11.14 25.05 0.11
C THR A 143 -11.70 23.90 -0.72
N ASN A 144 -12.78 24.14 -1.47
CA ASN A 144 -13.37 23.11 -2.34
C ASN A 144 -12.36 22.61 -3.38
N ASP A 145 -11.58 23.50 -3.98
CA ASP A 145 -10.56 23.14 -4.97
C ASP A 145 -9.49 22.23 -4.37
N ALA A 146 -9.04 22.54 -3.15
CA ALA A 146 -8.07 21.71 -2.45
C ALA A 146 -8.64 20.33 -2.07
N LEU A 147 -9.95 20.22 -1.75
CA LEU A 147 -10.60 18.93 -1.55
C LEU A 147 -10.59 18.08 -2.82
N GLU A 148 -10.81 18.68 -4.00
CA GLU A 148 -10.71 17.96 -5.27
C GLU A 148 -9.28 17.48 -5.55
N ILE A 149 -8.28 18.33 -5.30
CA ILE A 149 -6.85 17.95 -5.44
C ILE A 149 -6.50 16.79 -4.48
N ILE A 150 -6.97 16.83 -3.24
CA ILE A 150 -6.81 15.72 -2.28
C ILE A 150 -7.45 14.45 -2.83
N GLY A 151 -8.64 14.55 -3.41
CA GLY A 151 -9.32 13.44 -4.07
C GLY A 151 -8.57 12.87 -5.25
N GLU A 152 -7.99 13.72 -6.09
CA GLU A 152 -7.12 13.30 -7.18
C GLU A 152 -5.92 12.54 -6.64
N MET A 153 -5.21 13.11 -5.66
CA MET A 153 -4.05 12.48 -5.04
C MET A 153 -4.38 11.14 -4.38
N LEU A 154 -5.54 11.02 -3.73
CA LEU A 154 -6.01 9.75 -3.16
C LEU A 154 -6.29 8.70 -4.23
N ARG A 155 -6.67 9.10 -5.44
CA ARG A 155 -6.87 8.20 -6.59
C ARG A 155 -5.56 7.81 -7.27
N PHE A 156 -4.43 8.43 -6.92
CA PHE A 156 -3.11 8.07 -7.45
C PHE A 156 -2.57 6.73 -6.91
N THR A 157 -3.37 5.93 -6.19
CA THR A 157 -2.84 4.73 -5.53
C THR A 157 -2.15 3.78 -6.51
N GLN A 158 -0.82 3.70 -6.43
CA GLN A 158 0.00 2.77 -7.21
C GLN A 158 0.34 1.57 -6.33
N GLY A 159 -0.07 0.37 -6.76
CA GLY A 159 0.19 -0.86 -6.01
C GLY A 159 -0.41 -0.87 -4.58
N GLY A 160 -1.44 -0.06 -4.29
CA GLY A 160 -2.00 0.04 -2.94
C GLY A 160 -1.14 0.86 -1.96
N ARG A 161 -0.34 1.80 -2.46
CA ARG A 161 0.28 2.87 -1.67
C ARG A 161 -0.27 4.22 -2.12
N PHE A 162 -0.44 5.12 -1.17
CA PHE A 162 -0.79 6.51 -1.44
C PHE A 162 0.43 7.28 -1.94
N TYR A 163 0.18 8.30 -2.75
CA TYR A 163 1.18 9.27 -3.15
C TYR A 163 1.75 9.99 -1.92
N SER A 164 3.07 10.12 -1.85
CA SER A 164 3.77 10.63 -0.67
C SER A 164 3.40 12.07 -0.30
N GLY A 165 2.95 12.88 -1.26
CA GLY A 165 2.46 14.24 -0.97
C GLY A 165 1.24 14.26 -0.05
N LEU A 166 0.46 13.17 0.03
CA LEU A 166 -0.64 13.07 0.99
C LEU A 166 -0.15 13.01 2.45
N GLU A 167 1.10 12.63 2.71
CA GLU A 167 1.66 12.68 4.07
C GLU A 167 1.86 14.12 4.56
N GLN A 168 2.13 15.07 3.66
CA GLN A 168 2.22 16.49 4.04
C GLN A 168 0.90 17.02 4.62
N LEU A 169 -0.24 16.47 4.18
CA LEU A 169 -1.54 16.87 4.72
C LEU A 169 -1.63 16.59 6.23
N LYS A 170 -0.92 15.59 6.74
CA LYS A 170 -0.83 15.33 8.19
C LYS A 170 -0.08 16.41 8.94
N THR A 171 0.84 17.11 8.27
CA THR A 171 1.62 18.21 8.84
C THR A 171 0.84 19.53 8.79
N PHE A 172 -0.04 19.71 7.81
CA PHE A 172 -0.79 20.95 7.63
C PHE A 172 -2.20 20.92 8.20
N CYS A 173 -2.85 19.75 8.26
CA CYS A 173 -4.24 19.59 8.71
C CYS A 173 -4.33 18.95 10.09
N GLN A 174 -5.34 19.35 10.86
CA GLN A 174 -5.64 18.77 12.16
C GLN A 174 -6.00 17.28 12.02
N PRO A 175 -5.33 16.38 12.75
CA PRO A 175 -5.52 14.93 12.61
C PRO A 175 -6.98 14.49 12.76
N GLN A 176 -7.72 15.08 13.71
CA GLN A 176 -9.11 14.70 13.99
C GLN A 176 -10.04 15.05 12.81
N THR A 177 -9.85 16.21 12.20
CA THR A 177 -10.66 16.65 11.05
C THR A 177 -10.33 15.85 9.78
N LEU A 178 -9.07 15.43 9.64
CA LEU A 178 -8.61 14.58 8.53
C LEU A 178 -9.15 13.15 8.68
N ALA A 179 -9.18 12.63 9.91
CA ALA A 179 -9.80 11.34 10.24
C ALA A 179 -11.31 11.34 9.96
N ALA A 180 -12.02 12.39 10.37
CA ALA A 180 -13.44 12.56 10.08
C ALA A 180 -13.73 12.59 8.57
N PHE A 181 -12.92 13.34 7.80
CA PHE A 181 -13.01 13.36 6.34
C PHE A 181 -12.83 11.97 5.72
N ALA A 182 -11.83 11.21 6.20
CA ALA A 182 -11.57 9.86 5.73
C ALA A 182 -12.70 8.88 6.09
N TRP A 183 -13.33 9.06 7.25
CA TRP A 183 -14.48 8.28 7.68
C TRP A 183 -15.72 8.53 6.80
N ASP A 184 -15.98 9.78 6.44
CA ASP A 184 -17.09 10.15 5.55
C ASP A 184 -16.87 9.60 4.14
N LEU A 185 -15.64 9.68 3.62
CA LEU A 185 -15.25 9.05 2.35
C LEU A 185 -15.49 7.53 2.37
N PHE A 186 -15.05 6.85 3.44
CA PHE A 186 -15.27 5.42 3.62
C PHE A 186 -16.77 5.08 3.66
N THR A 187 -17.55 5.87 4.40
CA THR A 187 -19.00 5.69 4.53
C THR A 187 -19.70 5.86 3.18
N ALA A 188 -19.35 6.88 2.41
CA ALA A 188 -19.86 7.09 1.06
C ALA A 188 -19.53 5.92 0.13
N TRP A 189 -18.28 5.42 0.17
CA TRP A 189 -17.88 4.22 -0.58
C TRP A 189 -18.69 2.98 -0.18
N GLN A 190 -18.95 2.79 1.12
CA GLN A 190 -19.78 1.67 1.59
C GLN A 190 -21.23 1.78 1.09
N GLN A 191 -21.82 2.97 1.14
CA GLN A 191 -23.18 3.25 0.67
C GLN A 191 -23.32 3.05 -0.85
N ALA A 192 -22.26 3.34 -1.60
CA ALA A 192 -22.17 3.07 -3.04
C ALA A 192 -22.01 1.57 -3.40
N GLY A 193 -22.14 0.66 -2.42
CA GLY A 193 -22.01 -0.78 -2.62
C GLY A 193 -20.57 -1.31 -2.50
N ALA A 194 -19.63 -0.48 -2.05
CA ALA A 194 -18.22 -0.82 -1.86
C ALA A 194 -17.52 -1.36 -3.12
N PRO A 195 -17.51 -0.59 -4.23
CA PRO A 195 -16.93 -1.01 -5.49
C PRO A 195 -15.43 -1.31 -5.34
N ALA A 196 -15.01 -2.49 -5.83
CA ALA A 196 -13.63 -2.97 -5.72
C ALA A 196 -12.61 -2.08 -6.46
N LYS A 197 -13.04 -1.45 -7.57
CA LYS A 197 -12.20 -0.49 -8.34
C LYS A 197 -11.84 0.76 -7.54
N ASP A 198 -12.66 1.11 -6.54
CA ASP A 198 -12.48 2.30 -5.70
C ASP A 198 -12.06 1.92 -4.26
N ASN A 199 -11.41 0.77 -4.07
CA ASN A 199 -10.95 0.32 -2.76
C ASN A 199 -9.92 1.26 -2.11
N TRP A 200 -9.37 2.23 -2.87
CA TRP A 200 -8.56 3.33 -2.34
C TRP A 200 -9.31 4.15 -1.29
N ALA A 201 -10.64 4.29 -1.39
CA ALA A 201 -11.46 5.00 -0.41
C ALA A 201 -11.45 4.29 0.96
N PHE A 202 -11.45 2.96 0.96
CA PHE A 202 -11.31 2.18 2.18
C PHE A 202 -9.87 2.25 2.74
N LEU A 203 -8.87 2.17 1.85
CA LEU A 203 -7.47 2.31 2.24
C LEU A 203 -7.17 3.69 2.85
N ALA A 204 -7.91 4.75 2.50
CA ALA A 204 -7.66 6.10 3.02
C ALA A 204 -7.71 6.16 4.56
N LEU A 205 -8.49 5.27 5.20
CA LEU A 205 -8.51 5.11 6.65
C LEU A 205 -7.15 4.74 7.23
N SER A 206 -6.31 3.96 6.50
CA SER A 206 -4.97 3.63 6.98
C SER A 206 -4.03 4.83 6.98
N LEU A 207 -4.29 5.80 6.10
CA LEU A 207 -3.46 6.99 6.00
C LEU A 207 -3.90 8.05 7.00
N PHE A 208 -5.20 8.36 7.05
CA PHE A 208 -5.73 9.52 7.76
C PHE A 208 -6.47 9.20 9.06
N GLY A 209 -6.80 7.94 9.29
CA GLY A 209 -7.57 7.57 10.47
C GLY A 209 -6.78 7.73 11.77
N ASP A 210 -7.51 8.07 12.82
CA ASP A 210 -7.00 8.25 14.17
C ASP A 210 -7.43 7.09 15.10
N GLU A 211 -7.29 7.27 16.42
CA GLU A 211 -7.72 6.26 17.39
C GLU A 211 -9.24 6.01 17.38
N SER A 212 -10.04 7.06 17.15
CA SER A 212 -11.50 6.93 17.09
C SER A 212 -11.90 6.09 15.87
N THR A 213 -11.27 6.38 14.73
CA THR A 213 -11.41 5.63 13.48
C THR A 213 -11.06 4.15 13.67
N ALA A 214 -9.99 3.84 14.40
CA ALA A 214 -9.59 2.46 14.68
C ALA A 214 -10.64 1.70 15.52
N ARG A 215 -11.26 2.36 16.51
CA ARG A 215 -12.34 1.77 17.34
C ARG A 215 -13.60 1.52 16.51
N ASP A 216 -14.02 2.50 15.72
CA ASP A 216 -15.23 2.40 14.91
C ASP A 216 -15.07 1.36 13.79
N LEU A 217 -13.91 1.34 13.13
CA LEU A 217 -13.58 0.31 12.15
C LEU A 217 -13.56 -1.09 12.78
N THR A 218 -13.09 -1.23 14.01
CA THR A 218 -13.10 -2.51 14.72
C THR A 218 -14.52 -3.02 14.95
N THR A 219 -15.44 -2.14 15.33
CA THR A 219 -16.87 -2.48 15.47
C THR A 219 -17.44 -3.01 14.16
N GLN A 220 -17.14 -2.34 13.04
CA GLN A 220 -17.54 -2.78 11.70
C GLN A 220 -16.94 -4.13 11.31
N ILE A 221 -15.64 -4.35 11.58
CA ILE A 221 -14.94 -5.61 11.29
C ILE A 221 -15.57 -6.80 12.02
N LEU A 222 -16.05 -6.60 13.25
CA LEU A 222 -16.71 -7.64 14.03
C LEU A 222 -18.13 -7.96 13.53
N ALA A 223 -18.82 -6.99 12.92
CA ALA A 223 -20.17 -7.15 12.38
C ALA A 223 -20.17 -7.83 10.99
N TRP A 224 -19.26 -7.46 10.09
CA TRP A 224 -19.24 -7.92 8.70
C TRP A 224 -19.27 -9.44 8.47
N PRO A 225 -18.62 -10.30 9.28
CA PRO A 225 -18.73 -11.74 9.12
C PRO A 225 -20.17 -12.25 9.26
N GLN A 226 -20.99 -11.62 10.11
CA GLN A 226 -22.40 -11.96 10.29
C GLN A 226 -23.26 -11.50 9.10
N GLU A 227 -22.82 -10.46 8.40
CA GLU A 227 -23.47 -9.93 7.19
C GLU A 227 -23.00 -10.60 5.89
N GLY A 228 -22.20 -11.69 5.98
CA GLY A 228 -21.61 -12.35 4.81
C GLY A 228 -20.47 -11.58 4.13
N LYS A 229 -19.98 -10.48 4.72
CA LYS A 229 -18.95 -9.58 4.18
C LYS A 229 -17.55 -9.92 4.70
N SER A 230 -17.23 -11.20 4.90
CA SER A 230 -15.96 -11.67 5.49
C SER A 230 -14.70 -11.17 4.77
N ALA A 231 -14.74 -11.02 3.45
CA ALA A 231 -13.63 -10.44 2.69
C ALA A 231 -13.33 -8.99 3.10
N ARG A 232 -14.36 -8.20 3.42
CA ARG A 232 -14.23 -6.82 3.90
C ARG A 232 -13.62 -6.77 5.29
N ALA A 233 -13.97 -7.72 6.16
CA ALA A 233 -13.34 -7.86 7.48
C ALA A 233 -11.84 -8.12 7.38
N VAL A 234 -11.40 -8.98 6.45
CA VAL A 234 -9.97 -9.22 6.20
C VAL A 234 -9.28 -7.94 5.71
N SER A 235 -9.88 -7.21 4.78
CA SER A 235 -9.33 -5.93 4.31
C SER A 235 -9.26 -4.88 5.42
N GLY A 236 -10.28 -4.80 6.29
CA GLY A 236 -10.30 -3.89 7.44
C GLY A 236 -9.20 -4.22 8.47
N LEU A 237 -8.93 -5.50 8.71
CA LEU A 237 -7.80 -5.90 9.55
C LEU A 237 -6.46 -5.43 8.98
N ASN A 238 -6.26 -5.56 7.65
CA ASN A 238 -5.05 -5.05 7.00
C ASN A 238 -4.94 -3.52 7.15
N ILE A 239 -6.06 -2.79 7.08
CA ILE A 239 -6.06 -1.34 7.28
C ILE A 239 -5.66 -0.98 8.72
N LEU A 240 -6.20 -1.67 9.73
CA LEU A 240 -5.77 -1.48 11.12
C LEU A 240 -4.26 -1.72 11.29
N THR A 241 -3.70 -2.75 10.63
CA THR A 241 -2.25 -2.99 10.69
C THR A 241 -1.42 -1.87 10.04
N LEU A 242 -2.00 -1.14 9.09
CA LEU A 242 -1.32 -0.05 8.38
C LEU A 242 -1.45 1.31 9.07
N MET A 243 -2.46 1.51 9.94
CA MET A 243 -2.68 2.76 10.69
C MET A 243 -1.54 3.09 11.68
N ASN A 244 -0.73 2.10 12.05
CA ASN A 244 0.45 2.23 12.91
C ASN A 244 0.24 3.11 14.16
N ASN A 245 -0.91 2.97 14.82
CA ASN A 245 -1.23 3.63 16.09
C ASN A 245 -1.46 2.61 17.20
N ASP A 246 -1.19 3.01 18.45
CA ASP A 246 -1.26 2.11 19.62
C ASP A 246 -2.67 1.53 19.81
N MET A 247 -3.69 2.32 19.49
CA MET A 247 -5.08 1.87 19.54
C MET A 247 -5.35 0.73 18.55
N ALA A 248 -4.83 0.77 17.32
CA ALA A 248 -5.00 -0.30 16.35
C ALA A 248 -4.35 -1.61 16.82
N LEU A 249 -3.20 -1.55 17.51
CA LEU A 249 -2.59 -2.73 18.12
C LEU A 249 -3.47 -3.31 19.23
N ILE A 250 -4.02 -2.47 20.11
CA ILE A 250 -4.97 -2.89 21.15
C ILE A 250 -6.21 -3.54 20.52
N GLN A 251 -6.76 -2.94 19.46
CA GLN A 251 -7.93 -3.48 18.78
C GLN A 251 -7.65 -4.80 18.06
N LEU A 252 -6.51 -4.92 17.37
CA LEU A 252 -6.06 -6.17 16.77
C LEU A 252 -5.91 -7.27 17.83
N HIS A 253 -5.35 -6.93 19.00
CA HIS A 253 -5.28 -7.84 20.13
C HIS A 253 -6.68 -8.26 20.59
N HIS A 254 -7.59 -7.31 20.81
CA HIS A 254 -8.97 -7.58 21.24
C HIS A 254 -9.74 -8.48 20.24
N ILE A 255 -9.61 -8.23 18.93
CA ILE A 255 -10.19 -9.08 17.88
C ILE A 255 -9.61 -10.50 17.94
N SER A 256 -8.30 -10.63 18.14
CA SER A 256 -7.64 -11.93 18.26
C SER A 256 -8.15 -12.74 19.45
N GLN A 257 -8.43 -12.08 20.59
CA GLN A 257 -8.96 -12.72 21.79
C GLN A 257 -10.42 -13.17 21.62
N ARG A 258 -11.27 -12.32 21.02
CA ARG A 258 -12.68 -12.65 20.75
C ARG A 258 -12.85 -13.79 19.74
N ALA A 259 -11.94 -13.91 18.79
CA ALA A 259 -11.97 -15.01 17.85
C ALA A 259 -11.55 -16.36 18.48
N LYS A 260 -10.73 -16.33 19.55
CA LYS A 260 -10.39 -17.53 20.34
C LYS A 260 -11.56 -18.00 21.23
N SER A 261 -12.45 -17.10 21.66
CA SER A 261 -13.50 -17.40 22.64
C SER A 261 -14.85 -17.87 22.06
N ARG A 262 -15.03 -17.91 20.73
CA ARG A 262 -16.27 -18.42 20.11
C ARG A 262 -16.14 -19.89 19.69
N PRO A 263 -16.86 -20.84 20.32
CA PRO A 263 -16.92 -22.22 19.86
C PRO A 263 -18.01 -22.35 18.79
N TYR A 264 -17.69 -22.08 17.52
CA TYR A 264 -18.45 -22.65 16.40
C TYR A 264 -17.53 -23.18 15.31
N VAL A 265 -17.67 -24.49 15.12
CA VAL A 265 -17.10 -25.30 14.05
C VAL A 265 -17.72 -24.82 12.73
N ILE A 266 -16.99 -23.97 12.01
CA ILE A 266 -16.88 -23.83 10.55
C ILE A 266 -15.95 -22.60 10.40
N THR A 267 -14.83 -22.76 9.70
CA THR A 267 -13.70 -21.78 9.59
C THR A 267 -12.57 -21.90 10.64
N ARG A 268 -12.43 -23.04 11.34
CA ARG A 268 -11.17 -23.32 12.08
C ARG A 268 -9.93 -23.30 11.17
N ARG A 269 -10.04 -23.66 9.88
CA ARG A 269 -8.88 -23.84 8.99
C ARG A 269 -8.22 -22.54 8.52
N ASN A 270 -8.97 -21.47 8.34
CA ASN A 270 -8.41 -20.18 7.88
C ASN A 270 -7.93 -19.31 9.05
N PHE A 271 -8.60 -19.40 10.21
CA PHE A 271 -8.24 -18.63 11.40
C PHE A 271 -6.99 -19.20 12.13
N PHE A 272 -6.84 -20.52 12.20
CA PHE A 272 -5.62 -21.13 12.78
C PHE A 272 -4.36 -20.83 11.95
N ARG A 273 -4.50 -20.83 10.60
CA ARG A 273 -3.42 -20.40 9.68
C ARG A 273 -3.05 -18.92 9.82
N TRP A 274 -3.97 -18.09 10.31
CA TRP A 274 -3.72 -16.68 10.59
C TRP A 274 -2.96 -16.48 11.91
N SER A 275 -3.35 -17.20 12.97
CA SER A 275 -2.66 -17.15 14.28
C SER A 275 -1.22 -17.66 14.25
N GLN A 276 -0.89 -18.65 13.42
CA GLN A 276 0.48 -19.16 13.29
C GLN A 276 1.40 -18.27 12.43
N LYS A 277 0.85 -17.34 11.64
CA LYS A 277 1.63 -16.42 10.78
C LYS A 277 2.02 -15.10 11.46
N ILE A 278 1.50 -14.83 12.65
CA ILE A 278 1.78 -13.62 13.44
C ILE A 278 2.77 -13.93 14.59
N ALA A 279 2.91 -15.21 14.96
CA ALA A 279 3.77 -15.65 16.06
C ALA A 279 5.11 -16.28 15.61
N GLY A 280 5.49 -16.12 14.35
CA GLY A 280 6.77 -16.55 13.78
C GLY A 280 7.10 -15.74 12.55
#